data_AF-A0A8T2WN41-F1
#
_entry.id   AF-A0A8T2WN41-F1
#
_cell.length_a   1.000
_cell.length_b   1.000
_cell.length_c   1.000
_cell.angle_alpha   90.00
_cell.angle_beta   90.00
_cell.angle_gamma   90.00
#
_symmetry.space_group_name_H-M   'P 1'
#
loop_
_entity.id
_entity.type
_entity.pdbx_description
1 polymer ?
#
loop_
_entity_poly.entity_id
_entity_poly.type
_entity_poly.pdbx_seq_one_letter_code
_entity_poly.pdbx_strand_id
1 'polypeptide(L)'
;EDLYYPHPLVQDALWALLDKAAEPVLMHWPGKKLREQALHTAMEHMHYEDENTRYICIGPVNKVLNMLCCWVEDPNSEAFKLHLPRIQDYLWLAEDGMKMQGYNGSQLWDTSFAVQAIISTKLVEEYGPTLRKAHAYIKNSQVLEDCPGDLSFWYRHISKGAWPFSTADHGWPISDCTAEGLKAALLLSKITPEIVGEPLATNRFYDAVNVILSLQNGDGGFATYELTRSYSWLEVITLTISFIALPHFYI
;
A
#
# COMPACT_ATOMS: atom_id res chain seq x y z
N GLU A 1 13.45 -23.87 -14.78
CA GLU A 1 12.23 -23.36 -15.44
C GLU A 1 11.59 -22.20 -14.66
N ASP A 2 12.07 -21.86 -13.46
CA ASP A 2 11.54 -20.76 -12.62
C ASP A 2 12.25 -19.39 -12.77
N LEU A 3 13.18 -19.26 -13.73
CA LEU A 3 13.90 -18.02 -14.01
C LEU A 3 13.16 -17.23 -15.08
N TYR A 4 12.29 -16.31 -14.66
CA TYR A 4 11.47 -15.50 -15.56
C TYR A 4 12.24 -14.28 -16.09
N TYR A 5 13.09 -13.68 -15.24
CA TYR A 5 13.95 -12.55 -15.61
C TYR A 5 15.42 -12.92 -15.43
N PRO A 6 16.13 -13.35 -16.49
CA PRO A 6 17.55 -13.65 -16.41
C PRO A 6 18.35 -12.37 -16.19
N HIS A 7 19.36 -12.42 -15.32
CA HIS A 7 20.17 -11.25 -15.00
C HIS A 7 20.95 -10.76 -16.23
N PRO A 8 20.87 -9.47 -16.55
CA PRO A 8 21.79 -8.84 -17.49
C PRO A 8 23.21 -8.82 -16.92
N LEU A 9 24.22 -8.84 -17.79
CA LEU A 9 25.63 -8.78 -17.38
C LEU A 9 25.97 -7.55 -16.50
N VAL A 10 25.27 -6.44 -16.71
CA VAL A 10 25.45 -5.23 -15.90
C VAL A 10 25.01 -5.44 -14.45
N GLN A 11 23.95 -6.23 -14.22
CA GLN A 11 23.46 -6.58 -12.89
C GLN A 11 24.45 -7.53 -12.20
N ASP A 12 24.95 -8.55 -12.91
CA ASP A 12 25.97 -9.46 -12.37
C ASP A 12 27.26 -8.71 -11.99
N ALA A 13 27.71 -7.77 -12.83
CA ALA A 13 28.89 -6.95 -12.57
C ALA A 13 28.69 -6.03 -11.35
N LEU A 14 27.51 -5.39 -11.23
CA LEU A 14 27.16 -4.56 -10.09
C LEU A 14 27.18 -5.39 -8.79
N TRP A 15 26.61 -6.59 -8.81
CA TRP A 15 26.57 -7.46 -7.64
C TRP A 15 27.94 -7.99 -7.25
N ALA A 16 28.76 -8.37 -8.23
CA ALA A 16 30.13 -8.76 -7.98
C ALA A 16 30.93 -7.63 -7.33
N LEU A 17 30.68 -6.37 -7.72
CA LEU A 17 31.29 -5.21 -7.08
C LEU A 17 30.79 -5.01 -5.65
N LEU A 18 29.48 -5.10 -5.42
CA LEU A 18 28.91 -4.95 -4.08
C LEU A 18 29.43 -6.04 -3.13
N ASP A 19 29.41 -7.29 -3.54
CA ASP A 19 29.84 -8.44 -2.72
C ASP A 19 31.36 -8.47 -2.51
N LYS A 20 32.16 -8.28 -3.56
CA LYS A 20 33.61 -8.48 -3.46
C LYS A 20 34.38 -7.24 -3.02
N ALA A 21 33.81 -6.05 -3.17
CA ALA A 21 34.48 -4.80 -2.83
C ALA A 21 33.75 -4.03 -1.73
N ALA A 22 32.46 -3.72 -1.91
CA ALA A 22 31.75 -2.87 -0.96
C ALA A 22 31.52 -3.57 0.40
N GLU A 23 31.07 -4.83 0.38
CA GLU A 23 30.76 -5.61 1.58
C GLU A 23 31.98 -5.76 2.53
N PRO A 24 33.19 -6.14 2.05
CA PRO A 24 34.39 -6.16 2.89
C PRO A 24 34.73 -4.80 3.50
N VAL A 25 34.58 -3.70 2.74
CA VAL A 25 34.85 -2.35 3.25
C VAL A 25 33.84 -1.95 4.33
N LEU A 26 32.56 -2.26 4.13
CA LEU A 26 31.48 -1.96 5.07
C LEU A 26 31.50 -2.85 6.33
N MET A 27 32.16 -4.01 6.29
CA MET A 27 32.38 -4.88 7.45
C MET A 27 33.49 -4.36 8.39
N HIS A 28 34.39 -3.49 7.90
CA HIS A 28 35.58 -3.05 8.64
C HIS A 28 35.56 -1.54 8.91
N TRP A 29 36.36 -1.09 9.88
CA TRP A 29 36.52 0.34 10.13
C TRP A 29 37.31 1.01 8.97
N PRO A 30 36.87 2.17 8.44
CA PRO A 30 35.78 3.03 8.92
C PRO A 30 34.40 2.75 8.30
N GLY A 31 34.29 1.92 7.26
CA GLY A 31 33.04 1.64 6.53
C GLY A 31 31.91 1.09 7.41
N LYS A 32 32.25 0.36 8.48
CA LYS A 32 31.29 -0.11 9.50
C LYS A 32 30.42 1.01 10.07
N LYS A 33 30.96 2.22 10.26
CA LYS A 33 30.16 3.36 10.76
C LYS A 33 29.05 3.75 9.78
N LEU A 34 29.33 3.70 8.48
CA LEU A 34 28.34 4.00 7.45
C LEU A 34 27.24 2.93 7.44
N ARG A 35 27.59 1.66 7.62
CA ARG A 35 26.60 0.59 7.77
C ARG A 35 25.72 0.78 9.00
N GLU A 36 26.31 1.08 10.16
CA GLU A 36 25.56 1.33 11.39
C GLU A 36 24.56 2.48 11.22
N GLN A 37 24.97 3.56 10.53
CA GLN A 37 24.08 4.67 10.17
C GLN A 37 22.96 4.23 9.20
N ALA A 38 23.29 3.48 8.15
CA ALA A 38 22.30 2.98 7.20
C ALA A 38 21.27 2.05 7.85
N LEU A 39 21.70 1.18 8.77
CA LEU A 39 20.80 0.30 9.54
C LEU A 39 19.89 1.11 10.47
N HIS A 40 20.41 2.16 11.11
CA HIS A 40 19.59 3.04 11.94
C HIS A 40 18.51 3.73 11.11
N THR A 41 18.88 4.34 9.97
CA THR A 41 17.92 4.97 9.06
C THR A 41 16.89 3.96 8.52
N ALA A 42 17.32 2.74 8.18
CA ALA A 42 16.38 1.69 7.76
C ALA A 42 15.34 1.39 8.86
N MET A 43 15.78 1.22 10.11
CA MET A 43 14.86 1.00 11.24
C MET A 43 13.93 2.20 11.48
N GLU A 44 14.40 3.44 11.33
CA GLU A 44 13.55 4.64 11.44
C GLU A 44 12.41 4.63 10.41
N HIS A 45 12.72 4.32 9.15
CA HIS A 45 11.69 4.21 8.10
C HIS A 45 10.73 3.04 8.32
N MET A 46 11.21 1.93 8.89
CA MET A 46 10.37 0.78 9.21
C MET A 46 9.38 1.09 10.33
N HIS A 47 9.86 1.70 11.42
CA HIS A 47 8.99 2.15 12.51
C HIS A 47 7.96 3.17 12.03
N TYR A 48 8.36 4.11 11.16
CA TYR A 48 7.43 5.06 10.57
C TYR A 48 6.32 4.36 9.75
N GLU A 49 6.67 3.41 8.88
CA GLU A 49 5.68 2.62 8.13
C GLU A 49 4.75 1.82 9.06
N ASP A 50 5.31 1.21 10.09
CA ASP A 50 4.59 0.39 11.05
C ASP A 50 3.54 1.22 11.83
N GLU A 51 3.93 2.38 12.36
CA GLU A 51 3.03 3.27 13.08
C GLU A 51 1.89 3.78 12.18
N ASN A 52 2.22 4.16 10.94
CA ASN A 52 1.24 4.73 9.99
C ASN A 52 0.21 3.73 9.47
N THR A 53 0.59 2.47 9.39
CA THR A 53 -0.27 1.38 8.92
C THR A 53 -0.84 0.56 10.06
N ARG A 54 -0.66 1.00 11.32
CA ARG A 54 -1.05 0.25 12.52
C ARG A 54 -0.53 -1.20 12.46
N TYR A 55 0.72 -1.35 12.02
CA TYR A 55 1.48 -2.59 11.93
C TYR A 55 0.95 -3.61 10.90
N ILE A 56 0.14 -3.13 9.93
CA ILE A 56 -0.32 -3.92 8.78
C ILE A 56 0.71 -3.88 7.64
N CYS A 57 1.38 -2.75 7.47
CA CYS A 57 2.30 -2.40 6.38
C CYS A 57 1.65 -2.50 4.98
N ILE A 58 2.37 -2.16 3.90
CA ILE A 58 1.78 -2.21 2.54
C ILE A 58 1.31 -3.61 2.09
N GLY A 59 1.95 -4.69 2.55
CA GLY A 59 1.61 -6.07 2.18
C GLY A 59 2.23 -7.14 3.09
N PRO A 60 2.00 -8.44 2.80
CA PRO A 60 2.35 -9.53 3.71
C PRO A 60 3.86 -9.71 3.89
N VAL A 61 4.63 -9.52 2.80
CA VAL A 61 6.09 -9.73 2.83
C VAL A 61 6.77 -8.68 3.68
N ASN A 62 6.51 -7.39 3.41
CA ASN A 62 7.12 -6.33 4.21
C ASN A 62 6.58 -6.33 5.64
N LYS A 63 5.30 -6.67 5.87
CA LYS A 63 4.78 -6.87 7.23
C LYS A 63 5.57 -7.88 8.05
N VAL A 64 5.89 -9.04 7.47
CA VAL A 64 6.64 -10.09 8.19
C VAL A 64 8.09 -9.69 8.40
N LEU A 65 8.73 -9.06 7.41
CA LEU A 65 10.10 -8.57 7.54
C LEU A 65 10.21 -7.43 8.55
N ASN A 66 9.28 -6.47 8.55
CA ASN A 66 9.21 -5.40 9.54
C ASN A 66 9.06 -5.95 10.96
N MET A 67 8.09 -6.85 11.17
CA MET A 67 7.92 -7.54 12.44
C MET A 67 9.18 -8.26 12.91
N LEU A 68 9.89 -8.94 12.01
CA LEU A 68 11.15 -9.62 12.32
C LEU A 68 12.25 -8.64 12.74
N CYS A 69 12.39 -7.51 12.04
CA CYS A 69 13.36 -6.49 12.39
C CYS A 69 13.06 -5.86 13.77
N CYS A 70 11.78 -5.55 14.08
CA CYS A 70 11.40 -5.09 15.42
C CYS A 70 11.73 -6.14 16.50
N TRP A 71 11.56 -7.43 16.19
CA TRP A 71 11.95 -8.52 17.11
C TRP A 71 13.46 -8.63 17.31
N VAL A 72 14.25 -8.45 16.25
CA VAL A 72 15.72 -8.45 16.34
C VAL A 72 16.23 -7.23 17.10
N GLU A 73 15.59 -6.07 16.94
CA GLU A 73 15.91 -4.85 17.68
C GLU A 73 15.64 -5.01 19.18
N ASP A 74 14.42 -5.40 19.56
CA ASP A 74 14.07 -5.80 20.92
C ASP A 74 12.82 -6.71 20.92
N PRO A 75 12.94 -7.99 21.34
CA PRO A 75 11.82 -8.93 21.36
C PRO A 75 10.75 -8.59 22.39
N ASN A 76 11.00 -7.66 23.31
CA ASN A 76 10.03 -7.17 24.29
C ASN A 76 9.46 -5.79 23.95
N SER A 77 9.84 -5.21 22.81
CA SER A 77 9.39 -3.90 22.37
C SER A 77 7.87 -3.83 22.19
N GLU A 78 7.32 -2.63 22.34
CA GLU A 78 5.91 -2.39 22.05
C GLU A 78 5.61 -2.57 20.57
N ALA A 79 6.50 -2.10 19.69
CA ALA A 79 6.38 -2.27 18.24
C ALA A 79 6.21 -3.74 17.83
N PHE A 80 7.05 -4.65 18.37
CA PHE A 80 6.91 -6.08 18.09
C PHE A 80 5.57 -6.64 18.61
N LYS A 81 5.12 -6.23 19.80
CA LYS A 81 3.83 -6.68 20.36
C LYS A 81 2.64 -6.22 19.53
N LEU A 82 2.70 -5.01 18.96
CA LEU A 82 1.64 -4.46 18.11
C LEU A 82 1.57 -5.15 16.73
N HIS A 83 2.69 -5.71 16.24
CA HIS A 83 2.72 -6.54 15.03
C HIS A 83 2.03 -7.89 15.17
N LEU A 84 2.07 -8.51 16.36
CA LEU A 84 1.55 -9.87 16.60
C LEU A 84 0.05 -10.03 16.27
N PRO A 85 -0.87 -9.18 16.77
CA PRO A 85 -2.29 -9.32 16.44
C PRO A 85 -2.56 -9.14 14.94
N ARG A 86 -1.76 -8.30 14.26
CA ARG A 86 -1.89 -8.02 12.82
C ARG A 86 -1.46 -9.16 11.89
N ILE A 87 -0.90 -10.24 12.42
CA ILE A 87 -0.66 -11.47 11.62
C ILE A 87 -1.98 -12.03 11.11
N GLN A 88 -3.03 -12.00 11.93
CA GLN A 88 -4.34 -12.57 11.59
C GLN A 88 -5.03 -11.83 10.45
N ASP A 89 -4.75 -10.52 10.29
CA ASP A 89 -5.29 -9.70 9.21
C ASP A 89 -4.91 -10.24 7.81
N TYR A 90 -3.84 -11.04 7.73
CA TYR A 90 -3.38 -11.68 6.50
C TYR A 90 -3.74 -13.16 6.39
N LEU A 91 -4.32 -13.80 7.41
CA LEU A 91 -4.64 -15.23 7.38
C LEU A 91 -6.10 -15.46 6.98
N TRP A 92 -6.30 -16.23 5.91
CA TRP A 92 -7.62 -16.57 5.40
C TRP A 92 -7.81 -18.09 5.38
N LEU A 93 -8.95 -18.55 5.92
CA LEU A 93 -9.34 -19.96 5.88
C LEU A 93 -10.23 -20.20 4.65
N ALA A 94 -9.69 -20.89 3.65
CA ALA A 94 -10.39 -21.33 2.46
C ALA A 94 -10.76 -22.83 2.55
N GLU A 95 -11.50 -23.32 1.55
CA GLU A 95 -11.88 -24.72 1.41
C GLU A 95 -10.70 -25.70 1.36
N ASP A 96 -9.53 -25.22 0.94
CA ASP A 96 -8.28 -25.99 0.85
C ASP A 96 -7.28 -25.69 1.97
N GLY A 97 -7.73 -24.98 3.02
CA GLY A 97 -6.95 -24.71 4.23
C GLY A 97 -6.63 -23.24 4.45
N MET A 98 -5.78 -22.98 5.43
CA MET A 98 -5.38 -21.62 5.80
C MET A 98 -4.24 -21.12 4.92
N LYS A 99 -4.38 -19.90 4.40
CA LYS A 99 -3.40 -19.25 3.51
C LYS A 99 -3.10 -17.83 3.99
N MET A 100 -1.95 -17.31 3.56
CA MET A 100 -1.63 -15.90 3.71
C MET A 100 -2.08 -15.13 2.47
N GLN A 101 -2.83 -14.06 2.68
CA GLN A 101 -3.38 -13.21 1.63
C GLN A 101 -2.31 -12.28 1.04
N GLY A 102 -2.48 -11.85 -0.21
CA GLY A 102 -1.55 -10.93 -0.90
C GLY A 102 -1.59 -9.47 -0.39
N TYR A 103 -2.66 -9.10 0.30
CA TYR A 103 -2.88 -7.88 1.09
C TYR A 103 -3.65 -8.31 2.35
N ASN A 104 -3.94 -7.40 3.29
CA ASN A 104 -4.86 -7.70 4.40
C ASN A 104 -6.35 -7.85 3.98
N GLY A 105 -6.59 -8.15 2.70
CA GLY A 105 -7.87 -8.30 2.01
C GLY A 105 -7.99 -7.38 0.79
N SER A 106 -9.15 -7.45 0.13
CA SER A 106 -9.56 -6.63 -1.03
C SER A 106 -10.87 -5.90 -0.75
N GLN A 107 -11.14 -5.62 0.53
CA GLN A 107 -12.48 -5.29 1.03
C GLN A 107 -13.06 -4.04 0.36
N LEU A 108 -12.30 -2.95 0.26
CA LEU A 108 -12.80 -1.75 -0.39
C LEU A 108 -12.92 -1.92 -1.90
N TRP A 109 -11.90 -2.50 -2.53
CA TRP A 109 -11.88 -2.75 -3.97
C TRP A 109 -13.15 -3.51 -4.41
N ASP A 110 -13.42 -4.63 -3.77
CA ASP A 110 -14.57 -5.48 -4.06
C ASP A 110 -15.89 -4.78 -3.73
N THR A 111 -15.94 -4.05 -2.61
CA THR A 111 -17.15 -3.30 -2.22
C THR A 111 -17.48 -2.20 -3.23
N SER A 112 -16.47 -1.48 -3.72
CA SER A 112 -16.65 -0.39 -4.68
C SER A 112 -17.17 -0.90 -6.01
N PHE A 113 -16.65 -2.03 -6.50
CA PHE A 113 -17.18 -2.66 -7.71
C PHE A 113 -18.56 -3.29 -7.51
N ALA A 114 -18.82 -3.93 -6.38
CA ALA A 114 -20.13 -4.51 -6.10
C ALA A 114 -21.23 -3.44 -6.08
N VAL A 115 -20.97 -2.27 -5.47
CA VAL A 115 -21.88 -1.12 -5.49
C VAL A 115 -22.17 -0.69 -6.93
N GLN A 116 -21.13 -0.50 -7.74
CA GLN A 116 -21.28 -0.09 -9.13
C GLN A 116 -22.07 -1.10 -9.95
N ALA A 117 -21.81 -2.40 -9.74
CA ALA A 117 -22.52 -3.48 -10.41
C ALA A 117 -24.02 -3.47 -10.05
N ILE A 118 -24.36 -3.43 -8.76
CA ILE A 118 -25.76 -3.40 -8.27
C ILE A 118 -26.50 -2.17 -8.79
N ILE A 119 -25.87 -0.99 -8.76
CA ILE A 119 -26.50 0.23 -9.28
C ILE A 119 -26.74 0.11 -10.79
N SER A 120 -25.83 -0.52 -11.53
CA SER A 120 -25.93 -0.71 -12.98
C SER A 120 -27.06 -1.67 -13.39
N THR A 121 -27.45 -2.62 -12.53
CA THR A 121 -28.61 -3.50 -12.79
C THR A 121 -29.95 -2.78 -12.60
N LYS A 122 -29.96 -1.57 -12.03
CA LYS A 122 -31.17 -0.80 -11.65
C LYS A 122 -32.01 -1.50 -10.57
N LEU A 123 -31.41 -2.36 -9.76
CA LEU A 123 -32.07 -3.09 -8.67
C LEU A 123 -31.86 -2.41 -7.30
N VAL A 124 -31.67 -1.10 -7.27
CA VAL A 124 -31.34 -0.34 -6.03
C VAL A 124 -32.36 -0.58 -4.91
N GLU A 125 -33.66 -0.62 -5.24
CA GLU A 125 -34.73 -0.84 -4.27
C GLU A 125 -34.65 -2.23 -3.63
N GLU A 126 -34.25 -3.24 -4.38
CA GLU A 126 -34.11 -4.63 -3.89
C GLU A 126 -32.88 -4.78 -2.98
N TYR A 127 -31.81 -4.03 -3.26
CA TYR A 127 -30.55 -4.11 -2.54
C TYR A 127 -30.34 -2.96 -1.53
N GLY A 128 -31.36 -2.16 -1.21
CA GLY A 128 -31.24 -0.98 -0.37
C GLY A 128 -30.48 -1.18 0.95
N PRO A 129 -30.83 -2.18 1.79
CA PRO A 129 -30.10 -2.48 3.02
C PRO A 129 -28.63 -2.85 2.80
N THR A 130 -28.31 -3.56 1.72
CA THR A 130 -26.94 -3.93 1.34
C THR A 130 -26.15 -2.71 0.90
N LEU A 131 -26.73 -1.89 0.02
CA LEU A 131 -26.12 -0.64 -0.46
C LEU A 131 -25.88 0.35 0.67
N ARG A 132 -26.78 0.43 1.66
CA ARG A 132 -26.58 1.24 2.88
C ARG A 132 -25.36 0.81 3.67
N LYS A 133 -25.15 -0.50 3.86
CA LYS A 133 -23.96 -1.03 4.55
C LYS A 133 -22.70 -0.78 3.75
N ALA A 134 -22.74 -1.01 2.43
CA ALA A 134 -21.63 -0.73 1.54
C ALA A 134 -21.26 0.77 1.54
N HIS A 135 -22.27 1.65 1.53
CA HIS A 135 -22.07 3.10 1.65
C HIS A 135 -21.41 3.47 2.97
N ALA A 136 -21.89 2.93 4.10
CA ALA A 136 -21.24 3.13 5.39
C ALA A 136 -19.79 2.63 5.41
N TYR A 137 -19.52 1.47 4.81
CA TYR A 137 -18.17 0.92 4.70
C TYR A 137 -17.25 1.82 3.88
N ILE A 138 -17.65 2.21 2.66
CA ILE A 138 -16.88 3.12 1.80
C ILE A 138 -16.59 4.44 2.55
N LYS A 139 -17.57 4.99 3.27
CA LYS A 139 -17.38 6.21 4.08
C LYS A 139 -16.35 6.04 5.19
N ASN A 140 -16.37 4.90 5.87
CA ASN A 140 -15.47 4.61 6.98
C ASN A 140 -14.06 4.20 6.52
N SER A 141 -13.93 3.78 5.26
CA SER A 141 -12.66 3.34 4.68
C SER A 141 -11.86 4.45 3.99
N GLN A 142 -12.41 5.67 3.85
CA GLN A 142 -11.62 6.79 3.32
C GLN A 142 -10.58 7.23 4.34
N VAL A 143 -9.36 7.47 3.89
CA VAL A 143 -8.28 8.01 4.70
C VAL A 143 -8.60 9.48 5.03
N LEU A 144 -8.56 9.83 6.31
CA LEU A 144 -9.00 11.15 6.79
C LEU A 144 -7.86 12.15 6.99
N GLU A 145 -6.64 11.66 7.10
CA GLU A 145 -5.43 12.44 7.41
C GLU A 145 -4.24 11.90 6.61
N ASP A 146 -3.31 12.78 6.27
CA ASP A 146 -2.02 12.38 5.72
C ASP A 146 -1.17 11.72 6.80
N CYS A 147 -0.15 10.95 6.40
CA CYS A 147 0.86 10.49 7.35
C CYS A 147 1.53 11.69 8.04
N PRO A 148 1.90 11.58 9.32
CA PRO A 148 2.46 12.68 10.09
C PRO A 148 3.87 13.01 9.59
N GLY A 149 4.27 14.28 9.76
CA GLY A 149 5.61 14.76 9.43
C GLY A 149 5.79 15.18 7.97
N ASP A 150 7.04 15.19 7.51
CA ASP A 150 7.40 15.56 6.14
C ASP A 150 7.25 14.36 5.21
N LEU A 151 6.17 14.35 4.42
CA LEU A 151 5.89 13.29 3.45
C LEU A 151 7.03 13.07 2.45
N SER A 152 7.74 14.13 2.05
CA SER A 152 8.85 14.01 1.12
C SER A 152 10.04 13.28 1.74
N PHE A 153 10.31 13.52 3.02
CA PHE A 153 11.37 12.83 3.75
C PHE A 153 11.07 11.33 3.90
N TRP A 154 9.80 11.01 4.17
CA TRP A 154 9.35 9.63 4.38
C TRP A 154 8.97 8.89 3.08
N TYR A 155 9.14 9.53 1.93
CA TYR A 155 8.75 8.99 0.62
C TYR A 155 7.29 8.54 0.56
N ARG A 156 6.39 9.36 1.12
CA ARG A 156 4.95 9.15 1.07
C ARG A 156 4.30 10.15 0.12
N HIS A 157 3.30 9.69 -0.62
CA HIS A 157 2.38 10.57 -1.33
C HIS A 157 1.26 11.05 -0.40
N ILE A 158 0.57 12.14 -0.76
CA ILE A 158 -0.61 12.58 0.00
C ILE A 158 -1.68 11.48 0.00
N SER A 159 -2.32 11.28 1.14
CA SER A 159 -3.30 10.21 1.37
C SER A 159 -4.63 10.71 1.90
N LYS A 160 -4.73 11.95 2.41
CA LYS A 160 -5.98 12.51 2.89
C LYS A 160 -7.02 12.58 1.78
N GLY A 161 -8.13 11.87 1.97
CA GLY A 161 -9.21 11.72 0.99
C GLY A 161 -9.08 10.51 0.08
N ALA A 162 -7.95 9.81 0.12
CA ALA A 162 -7.72 8.60 -0.66
C ALA A 162 -8.53 7.41 -0.11
N TRP A 163 -8.60 6.38 -0.94
CA TRP A 163 -9.15 5.08 -0.55
C TRP A 163 -8.10 3.98 -0.79
N PRO A 164 -7.84 3.11 0.20
CA PRO A 164 -6.89 2.00 0.07
C PRO A 164 -7.51 0.81 -0.67
N PHE A 165 -6.70 -0.18 -1.06
CA PHE A 165 -7.21 -1.42 -1.66
C PHE A 165 -8.14 -2.21 -0.70
N SER A 166 -7.73 -2.24 0.57
CA SER A 166 -8.29 -3.11 1.60
C SER A 166 -9.12 -2.34 2.62
N THR A 167 -8.50 -1.85 3.70
CA THR A 167 -9.16 -1.27 4.87
C THR A 167 -8.59 0.10 5.23
N ALA A 168 -9.35 0.91 5.98
CA ALA A 168 -8.89 2.21 6.48
C ALA A 168 -7.54 2.14 7.20
N ASP A 169 -7.29 1.03 7.91
CA ASP A 169 -6.08 0.85 8.71
C ASP A 169 -4.82 0.64 7.85
N HIS A 170 -4.98 0.03 6.66
CA HIS A 170 -3.90 -0.13 5.68
C HIS A 170 -3.38 1.23 5.21
N GLY A 171 -4.28 2.19 5.00
CA GLY A 171 -3.95 3.62 4.88
C GLY A 171 -3.13 4.04 3.65
N TRP A 172 -2.71 3.11 2.80
CA TRP A 172 -1.97 3.41 1.58
C TRP A 172 -2.89 3.98 0.51
N PRO A 173 -2.61 5.17 -0.05
CA PRO A 173 -3.39 5.71 -1.15
C PRO A 173 -3.10 4.92 -2.42
N ILE A 174 -4.13 4.61 -3.20
CA ILE A 174 -3.98 3.97 -4.51
C ILE A 174 -4.88 4.67 -5.51
N SER A 175 -4.35 5.04 -6.67
CA SER A 175 -5.01 5.87 -7.66
C SER A 175 -6.35 5.28 -8.13
N ASP A 176 -6.34 4.00 -8.53
CA ASP A 176 -7.52 3.28 -9.00
C ASP A 176 -8.53 3.01 -7.89
N CYS A 177 -8.08 2.61 -6.70
CA CYS A 177 -8.94 2.39 -5.55
C CYS A 177 -9.61 3.70 -5.11
N THR A 178 -8.88 4.81 -5.20
CA THR A 178 -9.42 6.16 -4.95
C THR A 178 -10.43 6.56 -6.00
N ALA A 179 -10.15 6.31 -7.28
CA ALA A 179 -11.09 6.59 -8.37
C ALA A 179 -12.38 5.75 -8.25
N GLU A 180 -12.27 4.45 -8.00
CA GLU A 180 -13.43 3.55 -7.88
C GLU A 180 -14.22 3.78 -6.59
N GLY A 181 -13.54 4.05 -5.46
CA GLY A 181 -14.17 4.46 -4.21
C GLY A 181 -14.93 5.78 -4.35
N LEU A 182 -14.32 6.79 -4.99
CA LEU A 182 -14.95 8.07 -5.30
C LEU A 182 -16.17 7.89 -6.20
N LYS A 183 -16.05 7.10 -7.28
CA LYS A 183 -17.14 6.83 -8.22
C LYS A 183 -18.31 6.12 -7.53
N ALA A 184 -18.04 5.10 -6.73
CA ALA A 184 -19.06 4.39 -5.95
C ALA A 184 -19.77 5.35 -4.98
N ALA A 185 -19.03 6.18 -4.26
CA ALA A 185 -19.59 7.16 -3.33
C ALA A 185 -20.45 8.23 -4.04
N LEU A 186 -20.03 8.70 -5.22
CA LEU A 186 -20.81 9.64 -6.06
C LEU A 186 -22.07 9.01 -6.68
N LEU A 187 -22.06 7.70 -6.95
CA LEU A 187 -23.26 7.01 -7.41
C LEU A 187 -24.26 6.83 -6.26
N LEU A 188 -23.77 6.44 -5.08
CA LEU A 188 -24.59 6.31 -3.88
C LEU A 188 -25.20 7.65 -3.45
N SER A 189 -24.49 8.77 -3.60
CA SER A 189 -25.02 10.10 -3.26
C SER A 189 -26.18 10.57 -4.12
N LYS A 190 -26.43 9.92 -5.27
CA LYS A 190 -27.58 10.17 -6.15
C LYS A 190 -28.83 9.37 -5.77
N ILE A 191 -28.69 8.41 -4.85
CA ILE A 191 -29.79 7.61 -4.33
C ILE A 191 -30.31 8.27 -3.06
N THR A 192 -31.62 8.20 -2.84
CA THR A 192 -32.27 8.85 -1.71
C THR A 192 -31.71 8.34 -0.36
N PRO A 193 -31.44 9.20 0.64
CA PRO A 193 -30.89 8.80 1.94
C PRO A 193 -31.74 7.78 2.71
N GLU A 194 -33.05 7.72 2.43
CA GLU A 194 -33.98 6.72 2.99
C GLU A 194 -33.62 5.30 2.57
N ILE A 195 -32.89 5.10 1.46
CA ILE A 195 -32.41 3.79 1.01
C ILE A 195 -30.98 3.58 1.51
N VAL A 196 -30.06 4.47 1.16
CA VAL A 196 -28.60 4.24 1.31
C VAL A 196 -27.94 5.03 2.45
N GLY A 197 -28.70 5.84 3.19
CA GLY A 197 -28.19 6.73 4.22
C GLY A 197 -27.53 8.00 3.65
N GLU A 198 -27.13 8.90 4.56
CA GLU A 198 -26.57 10.21 4.19
C GLU A 198 -25.28 10.10 3.36
N PRO A 199 -25.08 10.96 2.34
CA PRO A 199 -23.87 11.01 1.55
C PRO A 199 -22.65 11.48 2.35
N LEU A 200 -21.46 11.32 1.76
CA LEU A 200 -20.25 11.99 2.24
C LEU A 200 -20.42 13.51 2.22
N ALA A 201 -19.80 14.18 3.19
CA ALA A 201 -19.68 15.63 3.17
C ALA A 201 -18.87 16.08 1.94
N THR A 202 -19.27 17.19 1.31
CA THR A 202 -18.72 17.65 0.03
C THR A 202 -17.20 17.83 0.04
N ASN A 203 -16.65 18.33 1.15
CA ASN A 203 -15.20 18.50 1.32
C ASN A 203 -14.43 17.18 1.17
N ARG A 204 -15.00 16.06 1.61
CA ARG A 204 -14.37 14.73 1.51
C ARG A 204 -14.29 14.24 0.06
N PHE A 205 -15.20 14.68 -0.81
CA PHE A 205 -15.08 14.43 -2.25
C PHE A 205 -13.95 15.28 -2.86
N TYR A 206 -13.79 16.52 -2.42
CA TYR A 206 -12.68 17.37 -2.88
C TYR A 206 -11.32 16.85 -2.45
N ASP A 207 -11.20 16.33 -1.23
CA ASP A 207 -9.97 15.68 -0.75
C ASP A 207 -9.59 14.49 -1.66
N ALA A 208 -10.56 13.64 -2.03
CA ALA A 208 -10.32 12.53 -2.96
C ALA A 208 -9.89 12.98 -4.36
N VAL A 209 -10.55 14.01 -4.91
CA VAL A 209 -10.18 14.60 -6.20
C VAL A 209 -8.78 15.20 -6.15
N ASN A 210 -8.39 15.83 -5.05
CA ASN A 210 -7.06 16.37 -4.85
C ASN A 210 -5.99 15.28 -4.91
N VAL A 211 -6.22 14.13 -4.24
CA VAL A 211 -5.32 12.97 -4.34
C VAL A 211 -5.21 12.48 -5.78
N ILE A 212 -6.33 12.26 -6.46
CA ILE A 212 -6.31 11.78 -7.86
C ILE A 212 -5.51 12.74 -8.74
N LEU A 213 -5.80 14.04 -8.71
CA LEU A 213 -5.09 15.02 -9.55
C LEU A 213 -3.59 15.09 -9.23
N SER A 214 -3.20 14.89 -7.97
CA SER A 214 -1.79 14.88 -7.57
C SER A 214 -1.00 13.66 -8.05
N LEU A 215 -1.68 12.59 -8.50
CA LEU A 215 -1.08 11.34 -8.99
C LEU A 215 -0.92 11.31 -10.51
N GLN A 216 -1.21 12.41 -11.22
CA GLN A 216 -1.00 12.49 -12.66
C GLN A 216 0.48 12.67 -12.99
N ASN A 217 1.04 11.76 -13.78
CA ASN A 217 2.40 11.85 -14.29
C ASN A 217 2.51 12.86 -15.44
N GLY A 218 3.75 13.24 -15.77
CA GLY A 218 4.03 14.20 -16.87
C GLY A 218 3.60 13.72 -18.26
N ASP A 219 3.40 12.42 -18.45
CA ASP A 219 2.86 11.81 -19.67
C ASP A 219 1.32 11.75 -19.69
N GLY A 220 0.67 12.21 -18.61
CA GLY A 220 -0.78 12.19 -18.42
C GLY A 220 -1.33 10.88 -17.83
N GLY A 221 -0.50 9.85 -17.65
CA GLY A 221 -0.87 8.58 -17.03
C GLY A 221 -0.92 8.65 -15.49
N PHE A 222 -1.45 7.58 -14.89
CA PHE A 222 -1.51 7.41 -13.44
C PHE A 222 -0.84 6.09 -13.07
N ALA A 223 0.08 6.13 -12.10
CA ALA A 223 0.65 4.92 -11.49
C ALA A 223 -0.20 4.50 -10.27
N THR A 224 0.21 3.47 -9.54
CA THR A 224 -0.61 2.82 -8.50
C THR A 224 -0.65 3.63 -7.21
N TYR A 225 0.40 3.55 -6.40
CA TYR A 225 0.46 4.17 -5.06
C TYR A 225 0.97 5.61 -5.09
N GLU A 226 1.87 5.91 -6.02
CA GLU A 226 2.59 7.17 -6.12
C GLU A 226 2.77 7.58 -7.59
N LEU A 227 3.44 8.70 -7.83
CA LEU A 227 3.91 9.08 -9.16
C LEU A 227 5.01 8.11 -9.63
N THR A 228 5.23 8.04 -10.94
CA THR A 228 6.43 7.41 -11.49
C THR A 228 7.63 8.30 -11.17
N ARG A 229 8.40 7.93 -10.13
CA ARG A 229 9.55 8.71 -9.64
C ARG A 229 10.87 8.25 -10.21
N SER A 230 10.85 7.18 -10.99
CA SER A 230 12.02 6.47 -11.48
C SER A 230 12.02 6.37 -13.01
N TYR A 231 13.11 5.87 -13.58
CA TYR A 231 13.29 5.73 -15.02
C TYR A 231 13.22 4.25 -15.41
N SER A 232 12.71 3.96 -16.62
CA SER A 232 12.56 2.60 -17.13
C SER A 232 13.86 1.77 -17.16
N TRP A 233 15.03 2.41 -17.23
CA TRP A 233 16.31 1.69 -17.21
C TRP A 233 16.62 1.05 -15.84
N LEU A 234 15.97 1.49 -14.75
CA LEU A 234 16.11 0.83 -13.45
C LEU A 234 15.55 -0.60 -13.44
N GLU A 235 14.68 -0.94 -14.39
CA GLU A 235 14.22 -2.32 -14.60
C GLU A 235 15.36 -3.28 -14.93
N VAL A 236 16.45 -2.77 -15.52
CA VAL A 236 17.64 -3.56 -15.89
C VAL A 236 18.41 -4.05 -14.66
N ILE A 237 18.23 -3.40 -13.50
CA ILE A 237 18.85 -3.79 -12.23
C ILE A 237 17.84 -4.43 -11.26
N THR A 238 16.67 -4.85 -11.75
CA THR A 238 15.65 -5.52 -10.94
C THR A 238 16.21 -6.77 -10.26
N LEU A 239 16.15 -6.79 -8.94
CA LEU A 239 16.75 -7.86 -8.13
C LEU A 239 15.90 -9.15 -8.07
N THR A 240 14.66 -9.09 -8.54
CA THR A 240 13.74 -10.23 -8.50
C THR A 240 13.81 -11.08 -9.76
N ILE A 241 14.13 -12.36 -9.58
CA ILE A 241 14.24 -13.34 -10.68
C ILE A 241 12.88 -13.79 -11.25
N SER A 242 11.80 -13.54 -10.52
CA SER A 242 10.44 -14.02 -10.83
C SER A 242 9.43 -12.90 -11.12
N PHE A 243 9.80 -11.63 -10.94
CA PHE A 243 8.92 -10.48 -11.12
C PHE A 243 9.54 -9.44 -12.05
N ILE A 244 8.70 -8.72 -12.79
CA ILE A 244 9.07 -7.64 -13.74
C ILE A 244 8.37 -6.35 -13.28
N ALA A 245 8.92 -5.19 -13.63
CA ALA A 245 8.27 -3.88 -13.46
C ALA A 245 8.16 -3.41 -12.01
N LEU A 246 9.02 -3.88 -11.10
CA LEU A 246 8.99 -3.48 -9.69
C LEU A 246 9.61 -2.08 -9.47
N PRO A 247 10.83 -1.78 -9.97
CA PRO A 247 11.46 -0.47 -9.74
C PRO A 247 10.74 0.74 -10.34
N HIS A 248 9.92 0.55 -11.39
CA HIS A 248 9.25 1.64 -12.09
C HIS A 248 7.86 2.01 -11.55
N PHE A 249 7.21 1.08 -10.83
CA PHE A 249 5.84 1.27 -10.31
C PHE A 249 5.73 1.27 -8.78
N TYR A 250 6.79 0.86 -8.07
CA TYR A 250 6.81 0.77 -6.60
C TYR A 250 7.90 1.65 -5.94
N ILE A 251 8.60 2.51 -6.70
CA ILE A 251 9.62 3.46 -6.20
C ILE A 251 9.31 4.88 -6.71
#